data_AF-A0A951DWP6-F1
#
_entry.id   AF-A0A951DWP6-F1
#
_cell.length_a   1.000
_cell.length_b   1.000
_cell.length_c   1.000
_cell.angle_alpha   90.00
_cell.angle_beta   90.00
_cell.angle_gamma   90.00
#
_symmetry.space_group_name_H-M   'P 1'
#
loop_
_entity.id
_entity.type
_entity.pdbx_description
1 polymer ?
#
loop_
_entity_poly.entity_id
_entity_poly.type
_entity_poly.pdbx_seq_one_letter_code
_entity_poly.pdbx_strand_id
1 'polypeptide(L)' 'MNSTQIRVAGRELAAEMTRMREWLDGHRFEPAVFRYDHVDGAVIIHVDFPVEEEAAAFARAFGGTLLP' A
#
# COMPACT_ATOMS: atom_id res chain seq x y z
N MET A 1 -10.59 -10.69 1.60
CA MET A 1 -9.82 -9.43 1.60
C MET A 1 -8.60 -9.66 0.76
N ASN A 2 -8.28 -8.73 -0.13
CA ASN A 2 -7.17 -8.83 -1.08
C ASN A 2 -6.06 -7.90 -0.61
N SER A 3 -4.90 -8.45 -0.26
CA SER A 3 -3.83 -7.68 0.38
C SER A 3 -2.73 -7.35 -0.62
N THR A 4 -2.22 -6.13 -0.53
CA THR A 4 -0.99 -5.72 -1.21
C THR A 4 0.10 -5.45 -0.18
N GLN A 5 1.31 -5.90 -0.48
CA GLN A 5 2.51 -5.55 0.27
C GLN A 5 3.40 -4.61 -0.55
N ILE A 6 3.89 -3.55 0.08
CA ILE A 6 4.91 -2.65 -0.50
C ILE A 6 6.07 -2.49 0.50
N ARG A 7 7.28 -2.25 -0.03
CA ARG A 7 8.46 -1.95 0.78
C ARG A 7 8.89 -0.50 0.56
N VAL A 8 8.96 0.26 1.64
CA VAL A 8 9.33 1.68 1.64
C VAL A 8 10.57 1.89 2.49
N ALA A 9 11.53 2.70 2.03
CA ALA A 9 12.66 3.09 2.87
C ALA A 9 12.16 3.96 4.04
N GLY A 10 12.63 3.72 5.27
CA GLY A 10 12.08 4.40 6.45
C GLY A 10 12.11 5.94 6.37
N ARG A 11 13.13 6.52 5.73
CA ARG A 11 13.25 7.96 5.49
C ARG A 11 12.21 8.53 4.52
N GLU A 12 11.66 7.70 3.63
CA GLU A 12 10.68 8.10 2.62
C GLU A 12 9.23 7.84 3.07
N LEU A 13 9.03 7.21 4.24
CA LEU A 13 7.71 6.76 4.69
C LEU A 13 6.64 7.85 4.64
N ALA A 14 6.96 9.05 5.16
CA ALA A 14 6.00 10.15 5.21
C ALA A 14 5.60 10.64 3.81
N ALA A 15 6.55 10.69 2.88
CA ALA A 15 6.31 11.07 1.49
C ALA A 15 5.46 10.02 0.78
N GLU A 16 5.80 8.75 0.95
CA GLU A 16 5.06 7.63 0.37
C GLU A 16 3.63 7.51 0.92
N MET A 17 3.41 7.68 2.22
CA MET A 17 2.06 7.70 2.80
C MET A 17 1.19 8.84 2.26
N THR A 18 1.79 10.00 1.97
CA THR A 18 1.09 11.14 1.36
C THR A 18 0.69 10.81 -0.08
N ARG A 19 1.63 10.27 -0.86
CA ARG A 19 1.37 9.81 -2.22
C ARG A 19 0.29 8.72 -2.28
N MET A 20 0.28 7.79 -1.32
CA MET A 20 -0.76 6.76 -1.21
C MET A 20 -2.14 7.38 -1.00
N ARG A 21 -2.27 8.31 -0.06
CA ARG A 21 -3.54 9.00 0.21
C ARG A 21 -4.05 9.73 -1.04
N GLU A 22 -3.21 10.56 -1.66
CA GLU A 22 -3.59 11.31 -2.87
C GLU A 22 -3.99 10.39 -4.03
N TRP A 23 -3.28 9.28 -4.20
CA TRP A 23 -3.60 8.30 -5.24
C TRP A 23 -4.93 7.60 -4.95
N LEU A 24 -5.16 7.15 -3.72
CA LEU A 24 -6.42 6.51 -3.31
C LEU A 24 -7.62 7.46 -3.48
N ASP A 25 -7.47 8.71 -3.04
CA ASP A 25 -8.49 9.75 -3.19
C ASP A 25 -8.82 10.01 -4.66
N GLY A 26 -7.79 10.09 -5.51
CA GLY A 26 -7.94 10.29 -6.96
C GLY A 26 -8.65 9.14 -7.67
N HIS A 27 -8.47 7.90 -7.20
CA HIS A 27 -9.13 6.71 -7.75
C HIS A 27 -10.45 6.36 -7.05
N ARG A 28 -10.76 7.02 -5.92
CA ARG A 28 -11.89 6.72 -5.03
C ARG A 28 -11.87 5.29 -4.50
N PHE A 29 -10.69 4.79 -4.17
CA PHE A 29 -10.53 3.47 -3.57
C PHE A 29 -10.49 3.58 -2.05
N GLU A 30 -11.32 2.78 -1.38
CA GLU A 30 -11.41 2.72 0.09
C GLU A 30 -10.80 1.41 0.61
N PRO A 31 -9.51 1.42 0.99
CA PRO A 31 -8.89 0.27 1.62
C PRO A 31 -9.52 0.02 3.00
N ALA A 32 -9.70 -1.25 3.32
CA ALA A 32 -10.32 -1.69 4.58
C ALA A 32 -9.32 -1.64 5.75
N VAL A 33 -8.05 -1.95 5.49
CA VAL A 33 -7.02 -2.05 6.54
C VAL A 33 -5.69 -1.54 6.02
N PHE A 34 -5.00 -0.78 6.87
CA PHE A 34 -3.59 -0.45 6.74
C PHE A 34 -2.81 -1.02 7.92
N ARG A 35 -1.73 -1.74 7.62
CA ARG A 35 -0.78 -2.27 8.60
C ARG A 35 0.64 -1.98 8.14
N TYR A 36 1.57 -1.82 9.07
CA TYR A 36 2.98 -1.67 8.74
C TYR A 36 3.89 -2.31 9.77
N ASP A 37 5.05 -2.77 9.31
CA ASP A 37 6.11 -3.39 10.11
C ASP A 37 7.46 -2.79 9.74
N HIS A 38 8.35 -2.62 10.72
CA HIS A 38 9.71 -2.17 10.49
C HIS A 38 10.64 -3.38 10.30
N VAL A 39 11.34 -3.44 9.16
CA VAL A 39 12.24 -4.55 8.80
C VAL A 39 13.53 -4.00 8.18
N ASP A 40 14.66 -4.19 8.85
CA ASP A 40 16.00 -3.82 8.37
C ASP A 40 16.11 -2.38 7.83
N GLY A 41 15.59 -1.41 8.58
CA GLY A 41 15.61 0.01 8.19
C GLY A 41 14.62 0.39 7.08
N ALA A 42 13.81 -0.55 6.62
CA ALA A 42 12.64 -0.30 5.78
C ALA A 42 11.35 -0.46 6.58
N VAL A 43 10.25 -0.04 5.95
CA VAL A 43 8.89 -0.22 6.41
C VAL A 43 8.17 -1.05 5.36
N ILE A 44 7.62 -2.17 5.80
CA ILE A 44 6.73 -2.99 5.00
C ILE A 44 5.32 -2.51 5.29
N ILE A 45 4.58 -2.11 4.27
CA ILE A 45 3.18 -1.69 4.42
C ILE A 45 2.30 -2.73 3.75
N HIS A 46 1.26 -3.14 4.46
CA HIS A 46 0.20 -4.01 4.01
C HIS A 46 -1.09 -3.20 3.90
N VAL A 47 -1.73 -3.28 2.73
CA VAL A 47 -2.99 -2.59 2.45
C VAL A 47 -4.00 -3.61 1.97
N ASP A 48 -5.09 -3.77 2.70
CA ASP A 48 -6.13 -4.73 2.38
C ASP A 48 -7.29 -4.00 1.70
N PHE A 49 -7.67 -4.48 0.52
CA PHE A 49 -8.80 -3.99 -0.25
C PHE A 49 -9.96 -5.00 -0.24
N PRO A 50 -11.21 -4.53 -0.29
CA PRO A 50 -12.36 -5.40 -0.48
C PRO A 50 -12.37 -6.02 -1.89
N VAL A 51 -11.85 -5.31 -2.89
CA VAL A 51 -11.86 -5.70 -4.31
C VAL A 51 -10.44 -6.08 -4.77
N GLU A 52 -10.32 -7.19 -5.49
CA GLU A 52 -9.02 -7.70 -5.98
C GLU A 52 -8.38 -6.75 -7.00
N GLU A 53 -9.20 -6.16 -7.88
CA GLU A 53 -8.75 -5.20 -8.89
C GLU A 53 -8.14 -3.94 -8.28
N GLU A 54 -8.66 -3.47 -7.14
CA GLU A 54 -8.13 -2.33 -6.40
C GLU A 54 -6.77 -2.66 -5.78
N ALA A 55 -6.64 -3.83 -5.14
CA ALA A 55 -5.35 -4.32 -4.64
C ALA A 55 -4.33 -4.43 -5.78
N ALA A 56 -4.73 -5.00 -6.93
CA ALA A 56 -3.85 -5.15 -8.07
C ALA A 56 -3.43 -3.79 -8.66
N ALA A 57 -4.34 -2.82 -8.71
CA ALA A 57 -4.04 -1.46 -9.14
C ALA A 57 -3.06 -0.76 -8.19
N PHE A 58 -3.27 -0.91 -6.88
CA PHE A 58 -2.40 -0.35 -5.86
C PHE A 58 -0.99 -0.97 -5.92
N ALA A 59 -0.90 -2.30 -6.03
CA ALA A 59 0.38 -3.00 -6.20
C ALA A 59 1.17 -2.47 -7.40
N ARG A 60 0.51 -2.28 -8.54
CA ARG A 60 1.16 -1.71 -9.73
C ARG A 60 1.61 -0.26 -9.53
N ALA A 61 0.82 0.57 -8.85
CA ALA A 61 1.10 1.99 -8.65
C ALA A 61 2.28 2.25 -7.70
N PHE A 62 2.49 1.36 -6.72
CA PHE A 62 3.48 1.52 -5.65
C PHE A 62 4.61 0.47 -5.70
N GLY A 63 4.71 -0.32 -6.78
CA GLY A 63 5.74 -1.34 -6.93
C GLY A 63 5.64 -2.47 -5.90
N GLY A 64 4.41 -2.78 -5.47
CA GLY A 64 4.10 -3.82 -4.50
C GLY A 64 3.77 -5.17 -5.13
N THR A 65 3.51 -6.14 -4.26
CA THR A 65 3.08 -7.50 -4.61
C THR A 65 1.71 -7.79 -4.03
N LEU A 66 0.88 -8.49 -4.80
CA LEU A 66 -0.34 -9.10 -4.26
C LEU A 66 0.04 -10.26 -3.35
N LEU A 67 -0.68 -10.38 -2.23
CA LEU A 67 -0.57 -11.50 -1.33
C LEU A 67 -1.74 -12.48 -1.55
N PRO A 68 -1.49 -13.79 -1.43
CA PRO A 68 -2.53 -14.82 -1.52
C PRO A 68 -3.47 -14.82 -0.32
#